data_AF-A0A2Z6PS18-F1
#
_entry.id   AF-A0A2Z6PS18-F1
#
_cell.length_a   1.000
_cell.length_b   1.000
_cell.length_c   1.000
_cell.angle_alpha   90.00
_cell.angle_beta   90.00
_cell.angle_gamma   90.00
#
_symmetry.space_group_name_H-M   'P 1'
#
loop_
_entity.id
_entity.type
_entity.pdbx_description
1 polymer ?
#
loop_
_entity_poly.entity_id
_entity_poly.type
_entity_poly.pdbx_seq_one_letter_code
_entity_poly.pdbx_strand_id
1 'polypeptide(L)'
;MSKSTSNFSLVNDMNMYPKEYTTKDSVQTTIPSNSMDKQMREEYHLTPKDGNIQSDVVLLNGIPLKLTENLDIPELKPIFVSSSSPIIVGPDFVVFVHQKDFDAPACA
;
A
#
# COMPACT_ATOMS: atom_id res chain seq x y z
N MET A 1 -26.83 -7.02 37.39
CA MET A 1 -25.74 -7.08 36.39
C MET A 1 -25.93 -5.92 35.42
N SER A 2 -25.16 -4.84 35.55
CA SER A 2 -25.25 -3.69 34.64
C SER A 2 -24.53 -4.02 33.34
N LYS A 3 -25.25 -4.05 32.21
CA LYS A 3 -24.66 -4.16 30.88
C LYS A 3 -24.10 -2.79 30.50
N SER A 4 -22.79 -2.69 30.36
CA SER A 4 -22.14 -1.51 29.79
C SER A 4 -22.20 -1.61 28.28
N THR A 5 -23.03 -0.78 27.64
CA THR A 5 -23.02 -0.59 26.18
C THR A 5 -22.14 0.61 25.87
N SER A 6 -20.96 0.36 25.34
CA SER A 6 -20.09 1.42 24.80
C SER A 6 -20.60 1.81 23.42
N ASN A 7 -20.95 3.09 23.23
CA ASN A 7 -21.22 3.65 21.91
C ASN A 7 -19.88 3.96 21.24
N PHE A 8 -19.55 3.23 20.18
CA PHE A 8 -18.41 3.54 19.32
C PHE A 8 -18.85 4.52 18.25
N SER A 9 -18.16 5.65 18.13
CA SER A 9 -18.38 6.64 17.08
C SER A 9 -17.30 6.47 16.01
N LEU A 10 -17.71 6.17 14.78
CA LEU A 10 -16.82 6.05 13.60
C LEU A 10 -16.39 7.42 13.04
N VAL A 11 -16.83 8.51 13.68
CA VAL A 11 -16.68 9.87 13.14
C VAL A 11 -15.23 10.34 13.13
N ASN A 12 -14.32 9.63 13.80
CA ASN A 12 -12.92 10.01 13.90
C ASN A 12 -11.95 8.85 13.64
N ASP A 13 -12.29 7.95 12.72
CA ASP A 13 -11.42 6.83 12.34
C ASP A 13 -10.29 7.28 11.39
N MET A 14 -9.50 8.31 11.78
CA MET A 14 -8.23 8.78 11.18
C MET A 14 -7.99 8.47 9.68
N ASN A 15 -9.03 8.59 8.86
CA ASN A 15 -9.02 8.25 7.44
C ASN A 15 -8.54 6.81 7.09
N MET A 16 -8.80 5.79 7.93
CA MET A 16 -8.42 4.39 7.63
C MET A 16 -9.10 3.82 6.37
N TYR A 17 -10.20 4.44 5.93
CA TYR A 17 -10.87 4.11 4.69
C TYR A 17 -10.78 5.31 3.75
N PRO A 18 -10.36 5.11 2.48
CA PRO A 18 -10.54 6.14 1.46
C PRO A 18 -12.00 6.55 1.46
N LYS A 19 -12.28 7.85 1.42
CA LYS A 19 -13.66 8.30 1.20
C LYS A 19 -14.12 7.68 -0.12
N GLU A 20 -15.08 6.77 -0.06
CA GLU A 20 -15.82 6.39 -1.25
C GLU A 20 -16.49 7.67 -1.74
N TYR A 21 -15.97 8.23 -2.82
CA TYR A 21 -16.64 9.31 -3.50
C TYR A 21 -17.89 8.71 -4.15
N THR A 22 -18.96 8.56 -3.37
CA THR A 22 -20.28 8.35 -3.94
C THR A 22 -20.64 9.62 -4.69
N THR A 23 -20.50 9.59 -6.01
CA THR A 23 -21.05 10.60 -6.89
C THR A 23 -22.56 10.54 -6.74
N LYS A 24 -23.09 11.33 -5.82
CA LYS A 24 -24.51 11.70 -5.82
C LYS A 24 -24.69 12.60 -7.02
N ASP A 25 -24.92 11.97 -8.16
CA ASP A 25 -25.79 12.40 -9.25
C ASP A 25 -25.37 11.61 -10.50
N SER A 26 -26.33 10.87 -11.04
CA SER A 26 -26.22 10.04 -12.22
C SER A 26 -25.86 10.88 -13.45
N VAL A 27 -24.57 11.06 -13.72
CA VAL A 27 -24.08 11.50 -15.02
C VAL A 27 -22.80 10.75 -15.34
N GLN A 28 -22.86 10.00 -16.43
CA GLN A 28 -21.75 9.30 -17.05
C GLN A 28 -20.60 10.30 -17.30
N THR A 29 -19.62 10.30 -16.41
CA THR A 29 -18.46 11.17 -16.49
C THR A 29 -17.28 10.31 -16.90
N THR A 30 -16.86 10.50 -18.14
CA THR A 30 -15.55 10.11 -18.66
C THR A 30 -14.52 10.24 -17.54
N ILE A 31 -13.97 9.12 -17.07
CA ILE A 31 -12.90 9.11 -16.07
C ILE A 31 -11.79 10.00 -16.65
N PRO A 32 -11.49 11.18 -16.07
CA PRO A 32 -10.29 11.88 -16.44
C PRO A 32 -9.17 10.92 -16.05
N SER A 33 -8.31 10.59 -16.99
CA SER A 33 -7.15 9.68 -16.83
C SER A 33 -6.26 9.98 -15.60
N ASN A 34 -6.50 11.08 -14.89
CA ASN A 34 -5.81 11.51 -13.67
C ASN A 34 -6.46 11.03 -12.34
N SER A 35 -7.65 10.41 -12.32
CA SER A 35 -8.24 9.91 -11.05
C SER A 35 -7.82 8.47 -10.72
N MET A 36 -7.37 7.68 -11.70
CA MET A 36 -6.83 6.34 -11.48
C MET A 36 -5.49 6.37 -10.75
N ASP A 37 -4.60 7.31 -11.10
CA ASP A 37 -3.32 7.51 -10.41
C ASP A 37 -3.49 7.87 -8.94
N LYS A 38 -4.57 8.57 -8.59
CA LYS A 38 -4.90 8.92 -7.20
C LYS A 38 -5.39 7.75 -6.36
N GLN A 39 -5.67 6.62 -7.01
CA GLN A 39 -6.08 5.38 -6.36
C GLN A 39 -5.01 4.31 -6.45
N MET A 40 -3.80 4.61 -6.91
CA MET A 40 -2.75 3.61 -6.98
C MET A 40 -1.71 3.83 -5.88
N ARG A 41 -1.44 2.76 -5.12
CA ARG A 41 -0.36 2.72 -4.15
C ARG A 41 0.80 1.92 -4.71
N GLU A 42 1.99 2.27 -4.24
CA GLU A 42 3.23 1.56 -4.55
C GLU A 42 3.47 0.52 -3.47
N GLU A 43 3.74 -0.72 -3.87
CA GLU A 43 4.12 -1.79 -2.95
C GLU A 43 5.50 -2.36 -3.31
N TYR A 44 6.26 -2.68 -2.27
CA TYR A 44 7.60 -3.24 -2.36
C TYR A 44 7.63 -4.51 -1.52
N HIS A 45 7.54 -5.67 -2.19
CA HIS A 45 7.46 -6.96 -1.55
C HIS A 45 8.86 -7.56 -1.44
N LEU A 46 9.35 -7.68 -0.21
CA LEU A 46 10.63 -8.29 0.10
C LEU A 46 10.44 -9.74 0.50
N THR A 47 11.13 -10.64 -0.21
CA THR A 47 11.10 -12.06 0.08
C THR A 47 12.52 -12.63 0.15
N PRO A 48 12.80 -13.58 1.05
CA PRO A 48 14.09 -14.26 1.08
C PRO A 48 14.33 -15.00 -0.24
N LYS A 49 15.58 -14.99 -0.73
CA LYS A 49 15.94 -15.78 -1.91
C LYS A 49 15.67 -17.27 -1.66
N ASP A 50 14.99 -17.92 -2.61
CA ASP A 50 14.62 -19.33 -2.55
C ASP A 50 13.77 -19.72 -1.31
N GLY A 51 13.11 -18.75 -0.66
CA GLY A 51 12.35 -18.99 0.57
C GLY A 51 13.22 -19.23 1.82
N ASN A 52 14.54 -19.04 1.72
CA ASN A 52 15.46 -19.28 2.82
C ASN A 52 15.65 -18.00 3.66
N ILE A 53 15.06 -17.94 4.86
CA ILE A 53 15.16 -16.79 5.77
C ILE A 53 16.60 -16.49 6.24
N GLN A 54 17.54 -17.41 6.06
CA GLN A 54 18.96 -17.21 6.36
C GLN A 54 19.77 -16.77 5.14
N SER A 55 19.13 -16.58 3.97
CA SER A 55 19.80 -16.04 2.80
C SER A 55 20.29 -14.62 3.06
N ASP A 56 21.49 -14.33 2.58
CA ASP A 56 22.07 -12.99 2.50
C ASP A 56 21.50 -12.16 1.34
N VAL A 57 20.65 -12.75 0.49
CA VAL A 57 20.01 -12.08 -0.65
C VAL A 57 18.51 -11.97 -0.42
N VAL A 58 18.01 -10.74 -0.55
CA VAL A 58 16.58 -10.42 -0.55
C VAL A 58 16.14 -10.13 -1.98
N LEU A 59 14.94 -10.58 -2.33
CA LEU A 59 14.27 -10.30 -3.59
C LEU A 59 13.29 -9.14 -3.38
N LEU A 60 13.34 -8.10 -4.21
CA LEU A 60 12.29 -7.08 -4.33
C LEU A 60 11.36 -7.47 -5.48
N ASN A 61 10.08 -7.70 -5.18
CA ASN A 61 9.06 -8.08 -6.17
C ASN A 61 9.51 -9.27 -7.05
N GLY A 62 10.24 -10.21 -6.44
CA GLY A 62 10.81 -11.39 -7.11
C GLY A 62 12.19 -11.19 -7.77
N ILE A 63 12.75 -9.98 -7.75
CA ILE A 63 14.04 -9.65 -8.37
C ILE A 63 15.12 -9.50 -7.29
N PRO A 64 16.26 -10.21 -7.37
CA PRO A 64 17.35 -10.07 -6.40
C PRO A 64 17.85 -8.63 -6.27
N LEU A 65 17.82 -8.09 -5.06
CA LEU A 65 18.50 -6.85 -4.73
C LEU A 65 20.00 -7.13 -4.62
N LYS A 66 20.72 -6.75 -5.66
CA LYS A 66 22.18 -6.80 -5.73
C LYS A 66 22.69 -5.48 -6.27
N LEU A 67 23.88 -5.09 -5.82
CA LEU A 67 24.55 -3.94 -6.39
C LEU A 67 24.79 -4.17 -7.88
N THR A 68 24.80 -3.08 -8.64
CA THR A 68 25.17 -3.12 -10.06
C THR A 68 26.64 -3.53 -10.22
N GLU A 69 27.09 -3.77 -11.45
CA GLU A 69 28.51 -4.03 -11.74
C GLU A 69 29.42 -2.88 -11.27
N ASN A 70 28.87 -1.66 -11.21
CA ASN A 70 29.55 -0.46 -10.72
C ASN A 70 29.44 -0.26 -9.20
N LEU A 71 28.86 -1.23 -8.48
CA LEU A 71 28.59 -1.19 -7.04
C LEU A 71 27.52 -0.17 -6.61
N ASP A 72 26.70 0.29 -7.55
CA ASP A 72 25.59 1.21 -7.25
C ASP A 72 24.40 0.45 -6.63
N ILE A 73 23.61 1.16 -5.82
CA ILE A 73 22.32 0.67 -5.34
C ILE A 73 21.35 0.58 -6.54
N PRO A 74 20.74 -0.58 -6.81
CA PRO A 74 19.82 -0.72 -7.93
C PRO A 74 18.54 0.10 -7.71
N GLU A 75 17.87 0.43 -8.81
CA GLU A 75 16.55 1.08 -8.75
C GLU A 75 15.53 0.16 -8.03
N LEU A 76 14.89 0.68 -6.98
CA LEU A 76 13.86 -0.04 -6.25
C LEU A 76 12.51 0.19 -6.94
N LYS A 77 12.12 -0.74 -7.82
CA LYS A 77 10.88 -0.63 -8.60
C LYS A 77 9.68 -1.15 -7.80
N PRO A 78 8.64 -0.33 -7.59
CA PRO A 78 7.41 -0.79 -6.95
C PRO A 78 6.59 -1.66 -7.91
N ILE A 79 5.65 -2.40 -7.33
CA ILE A 79 4.43 -2.78 -8.04
C ILE A 79 3.33 -1.78 -7.70
N PHE A 80 2.43 -1.62 -8.64
CA PHE A 80 1.38 -0.63 -8.62
C PHE A 80 0.04 -1.33 -8.37
N VAL A 81 -0.58 -1.06 -7.23
CA VAL A 81 -1.78 -1.77 -6.78
C VAL A 81 -2.90 -0.77 -6.49
N SER A 82 -4.15 -1.13 -6.77
CA SER A 82 -5.30 -0.32 -6.36
C SER A 82 -5.30 -0.15 -4.84
N SER A 83 -5.44 1.09 -4.38
CA SER A 83 -5.46 1.48 -2.97
C SER A 83 -6.62 0.85 -2.21
N SER A 84 -7.71 0.50 -2.91
CA SER A 84 -8.85 -0.22 -2.34
C SER A 84 -8.64 -1.73 -2.20
N SER A 85 -7.65 -2.30 -2.88
CA SER A 85 -7.37 -3.73 -2.80
C SER A 85 -6.69 -4.09 -1.47
N PRO A 86 -6.94 -5.26 -0.88
CA PRO A 86 -6.16 -5.73 0.28
C PRO A 86 -4.66 -5.78 -0.03
N ILE A 87 -3.82 -5.52 0.97
CA ILE A 87 -2.37 -5.81 0.90
C ILE A 87 -2.21 -7.30 1.22
N ILE A 88 -1.58 -8.05 0.31
CA ILE A 88 -1.36 -9.48 0.49
C ILE A 88 0.06 -9.70 1.01
N VAL A 89 0.19 -10.33 2.18
CA VAL A 89 1.48 -10.62 2.81
C VAL A 89 1.56 -12.12 3.10
N GLY A 90 2.60 -12.77 2.57
CA GLY A 90 2.89 -14.18 2.82
C GLY A 90 3.74 -14.39 4.09
N PRO A 91 3.93 -15.65 4.53
CA PRO A 91 4.91 -15.99 5.56
C PRO A 91 6.31 -15.51 5.16
N ASP A 92 7.07 -15.00 6.13
CA ASP A 92 8.45 -14.51 5.96
C ASP A 92 8.63 -13.37 4.92
N PHE A 93 7.53 -12.71 4.54
CA PHE A 93 7.55 -11.57 3.63
C PHE A 93 7.51 -10.26 4.42
N VAL A 94 8.19 -9.24 3.91
CA VAL A 94 8.05 -7.86 4.41
C VAL A 94 7.55 -7.01 3.25
N VAL A 95 6.47 -6.27 3.44
CA VAL A 95 5.92 -5.39 2.40
C VAL A 95 5.98 -3.94 2.86
N PHE A 96 6.65 -3.09 2.08
CA PHE A 96 6.53 -1.64 2.25
C PHE A 96 5.46 -1.13 1.32
N VAL A 97 4.63 -0.21 1.83
CA VAL A 97 3.54 0.39 1.08
C VAL A 97 3.68 1.89 1.13
N HIS A 98 3.71 2.52 -0.04
CA HIS A 98 3.70 3.96 -0.18
C HIS A 98 2.35 4.40 -0.74
N GLN A 99 1.53 4.95 0.16
CA GLN A 99 0.24 5.54 -0.16
C GLN A 99 0.45 7.00 -0.54
N LYS A 100 0.32 7.31 -1.83
CA LYS A 100 0.37 8.69 -2.31
C LYS A 100 -0.84 9.46 -1.81
N ASP A 101 -0.65 10.75 -1.56
CA ASP A 101 -1.69 11.70 -1.14
C ASP A 101 -2.45 11.28 0.13
N PHE A 102 -1.82 10.52 1.03
CA PHE A 102 -2.40 10.19 2.33
C PHE A 102 -2.45 11.43 3.22
N ASP A 103 -3.66 11.93 3.47
CA ASP A 103 -3.91 13.10 4.34
C ASP A 103 -3.72 12.72 5.81
N ALA A 104 -2.46 12.76 6.24
CA ALA A 104 -2.06 12.57 7.62
C ALA A 104 -1.55 13.91 8.18
N PRO A 105 -2.33 14.58 9.06
CA PRO A 105 -1.92 15.88 9.64
C PRO A 105 -0.59 15.85 10.40
N ALA A 106 -0.16 14.68 10.88
CA ALA A 106 1.14 14.50 11.54
C ALA A 106 2.33 14.43 10.56
N CYS A 107 2.08 14.31 9.26
CA CYS A 107 3.10 14.15 8.20
C CYS A 107 3.23 15.41 7.31
N ALA A 108 2.71 16.56 7.75
CA ALA A 108 2.72 17.84 7.03
C ALA A 108 3.97 18.68 7.30
#